data_AF-A0A1W9TU55-F1
#
_entry.id   AF-A0A1W9TU55-F1
#
_cell.length_a   1.000
_cell.length_b   1.000
_cell.length_c   1.000
_cell.angle_alpha   90.00
_cell.angle_beta   90.00
_cell.angle_gamma   90.00
#
_symmetry.space_group_name_H-M   'P 1'
#
loop_
_entity.id
_entity.type
_entity.pdbx_description
1 polymer ?
#
loop_
_entity_poly.entity_id
_entity_poly.type
_entity_poly.pdbx_seq_one_letter_code
_entity_poly.pdbx_strand_id
1 'polypeptide(L)'
;MIGLKEEVKALQDIEDKIKTDSNVEILTQASLVSAAGVTGDFTAKLSKGEEVIEKKVGAIVVATDFTTGVLNENYGLSLTDNVLTQSQMDELLASESDKKKFANKTIAFLVSLGQEGNSLVLERVLRNVLALQEIDGCEAYIYAGDLKVASNGLERMYKESREKGAVYFKLTEKPEIVDNGKTISFFDSVARRDVEISPDFIVIEEEMCANHLNEELAEILRINVGPSGFLQSDNVHFFPVRSNREGIFVAGSTREISGLPSAWTDVENIAIEVKDLLGDGKKIVAKNKAVVDEDKCVICLTCYRCCPHGAIYWGDKKAIISPVACQGCGICASECPMDAIQVGGFNDEEITEEVKSGLVSGNGSPRLLAFCCQNSAFEAGEMADMFKMPLPEGLRMIKVPCAGKIDLDYILNAFVSGADGIMVMACHPGNCKSENGNTFAQWRVNDAYRMMEEVGLEKDRLCFVGTASNMGSGFSSIVVDMEKRINELGLSPLK
;
A
#
# COMPACT_ATOMS: atom_id res chain seq x y z
N MET A 1 -24.77 23.44 0.59
CA MET A 1 -24.56 22.86 1.95
C MET A 1 -25.40 21.61 2.27
N ILE A 2 -26.22 21.09 1.33
CA ILE A 2 -27.31 20.14 1.62
C ILE A 2 -26.81 18.75 2.10
N GLY A 3 -25.61 18.30 1.73
CA GLY A 3 -25.05 17.02 2.22
C GLY A 3 -24.25 17.12 3.55
N LEU A 4 -23.51 18.22 3.77
CA LEU A 4 -22.63 18.36 4.93
C LEU A 4 -23.40 18.38 6.26
N LYS A 5 -24.60 18.98 6.29
CA LYS A 5 -25.43 19.02 7.51
C LYS A 5 -25.96 17.63 7.89
N GLU A 6 -26.29 16.81 6.90
CA GLU A 6 -26.71 15.42 7.12
C GLU A 6 -25.53 14.56 7.58
N GLU A 7 -24.36 14.73 6.95
CA GLU A 7 -23.09 14.08 7.35
C GLU A 7 -22.72 14.41 8.80
N VAL A 8 -22.72 15.70 9.16
CA VAL A 8 -22.40 16.16 10.54
C VAL A 8 -23.40 15.62 11.54
N LYS A 9 -24.70 15.64 11.22
CA LYS A 9 -25.73 15.08 12.11
C LYS A 9 -25.54 13.57 12.28
N ALA A 10 -25.25 12.83 11.21
CA ALA A 10 -25.00 11.40 11.30
C ALA A 10 -23.78 11.08 12.20
N LEU A 11 -22.72 11.89 12.13
CA LEU A 11 -21.56 11.76 13.02
C LEU A 11 -21.92 12.07 14.47
N GLN A 12 -22.69 13.13 14.74
CA GLN A 12 -23.18 13.46 16.10
C GLN A 12 -24.04 12.33 16.67
N ASP A 13 -24.96 11.78 15.87
CA ASP A 13 -25.83 10.67 16.28
C ASP A 13 -25.00 9.41 16.64
N ILE A 14 -23.85 9.20 15.98
CA ILE A 14 -22.92 8.11 16.30
C ILE A 14 -22.13 8.43 17.57
N GLU A 15 -21.63 9.65 17.71
CA GLU A 15 -20.89 10.09 18.89
C GLU A 15 -21.73 9.93 20.17
N ASP A 16 -23.01 10.30 20.11
CA ASP A 16 -23.93 10.15 21.24
C ASP A 16 -24.23 8.69 21.57
N LYS A 17 -24.33 7.82 20.54
CA LYS A 17 -24.48 6.37 20.74
C LYS A 17 -23.26 5.77 21.42
N ILE A 18 -22.05 6.04 20.93
CA ILE A 18 -20.82 5.43 21.49
C ILE A 18 -20.54 5.88 22.92
N LYS A 19 -20.95 7.11 23.31
CA LYS A 19 -20.82 7.60 24.69
C LYS A 19 -21.68 6.81 25.69
N THR A 20 -22.73 6.15 25.23
CA THR A 20 -23.68 5.41 26.08
C THR A 20 -23.58 3.89 25.95
N ASP A 21 -22.79 3.39 24.99
CA ASP A 21 -22.62 1.95 24.77
C ASP A 21 -21.65 1.35 25.80
N SER A 22 -22.12 0.36 26.56
CA SER A 22 -21.31 -0.32 27.57
C SER A 22 -20.18 -1.19 27.00
N ASN A 23 -20.20 -1.47 25.69
CA ASN A 23 -19.15 -2.22 25.01
C ASN A 23 -18.03 -1.33 24.46
N VAL A 24 -18.17 0.00 24.58
CA VAL A 24 -17.20 0.97 24.07
C VAL A 24 -16.56 1.70 25.24
N GLU A 25 -15.23 1.66 25.31
CA GLU A 25 -14.45 2.47 26.24
C GLU A 25 -13.75 3.59 25.47
N ILE A 26 -14.08 4.84 25.79
CA ILE A 26 -13.51 6.03 25.15
C ILE A 26 -12.39 6.60 26.03
N LEU A 27 -11.16 6.59 25.52
CA LEU A 27 -10.00 7.14 26.18
C LEU A 27 -9.53 8.41 25.46
N THR A 28 -10.00 9.56 25.90
CA THR A 28 -9.53 10.87 25.41
C THR A 28 -8.19 11.24 26.06
N GLN A 29 -7.42 12.10 25.37
CA GLN A 29 -6.09 12.55 25.81
C GLN A 29 -5.13 11.38 26.06
N ALA A 30 -5.31 10.28 25.33
CA ALA A 30 -4.47 9.11 25.39
C ALA A 30 -3.77 8.89 24.04
N SER A 31 -2.51 8.45 24.07
CA SER A 31 -1.74 8.09 22.89
C SER A 31 -1.20 6.67 23.00
N LEU A 32 -1.16 5.94 21.89
CA LEU A 32 -0.51 4.63 21.84
C LEU A 32 1.01 4.83 21.91
N VAL A 33 1.67 4.24 22.91
CA VAL A 33 3.12 4.36 23.11
C VAL A 33 3.87 3.06 22.87
N SER A 34 3.18 1.92 22.93
CA SER A 34 3.75 0.64 22.50
C SER A 34 2.65 -0.37 22.20
N ALA A 35 2.93 -1.28 21.27
CA ALA A 35 2.09 -2.44 21.00
C ALA A 35 2.98 -3.67 20.82
N ALA A 36 2.61 -4.77 21.48
CA ALA A 36 3.32 -6.04 21.39
C ALA A 36 2.33 -7.19 21.18
N GLY A 37 2.83 -8.33 20.73
CA GLY A 37 2.03 -9.52 20.49
C GLY A 37 1.65 -9.72 19.02
N VAL A 38 0.64 -10.56 18.82
CA VAL A 38 0.20 -11.06 17.52
C VAL A 38 -1.31 -11.00 17.43
N THR A 39 -1.82 -11.22 16.23
CA THR A 39 -3.25 -11.33 15.92
C THR A 39 -4.00 -12.17 16.96
N GLY A 40 -5.01 -11.59 17.60
CA GLY A 40 -5.82 -12.23 18.65
C GLY A 40 -5.28 -12.05 20.08
N ASP A 41 -4.04 -11.62 20.27
CA ASP A 41 -3.42 -11.38 21.59
C ASP A 41 -2.40 -10.24 21.51
N PHE A 42 -2.89 -9.04 21.17
CA PHE A 42 -2.09 -7.82 21.26
C PHE A 42 -2.16 -7.25 22.68
N THR A 43 -1.07 -6.62 23.10
CA THR A 43 -0.98 -5.81 24.31
C THR A 43 -0.65 -4.39 23.90
N ALA A 44 -1.61 -3.48 24.01
CA ALA A 44 -1.46 -2.07 23.72
C ALA A 44 -1.22 -1.31 25.03
N LYS A 45 -0.18 -0.47 25.07
CA LYS A 45 0.05 0.47 26.16
C LYS A 45 -0.26 1.87 25.70
N LEU A 46 -1.15 2.53 26.42
CA LEU A 46 -1.63 3.87 26.16
C LEU A 46 -1.12 4.79 27.25
N SER A 47 -0.50 5.91 26.88
CA SER A 47 -0.12 6.96 27.82
C SER A 47 -1.27 7.95 27.96
N LYS A 48 -1.61 8.33 29.20
CA LYS A 48 -2.59 9.38 29.51
C LYS A 48 -2.02 10.27 30.62
N GLY A 49 -1.34 11.34 30.21
CA GLY A 49 -0.54 12.16 31.14
C GLY A 49 0.67 11.37 31.65
N GLU A 50 0.75 11.15 32.96
CA GLU A 50 1.81 10.33 33.59
C GLU A 50 1.41 8.85 33.77
N GLU A 51 0.14 8.51 33.53
CA GLU A 51 -0.38 7.15 33.69
C GLU A 51 -0.17 6.33 32.41
N VAL A 52 0.20 5.06 32.58
CA VAL A 52 0.24 4.07 31.49
C VAL A 52 -0.85 3.03 31.70
N ILE A 53 -1.77 2.97 30.75
CA ILE A 53 -2.90 2.03 30.73
C ILE A 53 -2.54 0.88 29.79
N GLU A 54 -2.61 -0.35 30.29
CA GLU A 54 -2.41 -1.55 29.47
C GLU A 54 -3.76 -2.16 29.06
N LYS A 55 -3.92 -2.47 27.77
CA LYS A 55 -5.12 -3.10 27.21
C LYS A 55 -4.74 -4.32 26.38
N LYS A 56 -5.43 -5.43 26.65
CA LYS A 56 -5.39 -6.63 25.81
C LYS A 56 -6.45 -6.54 24.73
N VAL A 57 -6.06 -6.66 23.47
CA VAL A 57 -6.97 -6.52 22.32
C VAL A 57 -6.68 -7.59 21.27
N GLY A 58 -7.74 -8.04 20.56
CA GLY A 58 -7.60 -9.05 19.51
C GLY A 58 -7.20 -8.49 18.14
N ALA A 59 -7.61 -7.25 17.86
CA ALA A 59 -7.32 -6.53 16.63
C ALA A 59 -7.10 -5.04 16.93
N ILE A 60 -6.41 -4.35 16.03
CA ILE A 60 -6.13 -2.92 16.11
C ILE A 60 -6.60 -2.27 14.80
N VAL A 61 -7.30 -1.15 14.90
CA VAL A 61 -7.72 -0.34 13.75
C VAL A 61 -7.10 1.04 13.90
N VAL A 62 -6.38 1.49 12.88
CA VAL A 62 -5.79 2.84 12.83
C VAL A 62 -6.68 3.71 11.95
N ALA A 63 -7.18 4.80 12.53
CA ALA A 63 -8.12 5.73 11.89
C ALA A 63 -7.75 7.19 12.24
N THR A 64 -6.49 7.55 12.04
CA THR A 64 -6.01 8.94 12.04
C THR A 64 -6.57 9.71 10.84
N ASP A 65 -6.71 11.02 11.01
CA ASP A 65 -7.15 11.91 9.92
C ASP A 65 -5.96 12.47 9.11
N PHE A 66 -6.19 13.08 7.96
CA PHE A 66 -5.15 13.81 7.24
C PHE A 66 -4.88 15.18 7.90
N THR A 67 -3.80 15.83 7.49
CA THR A 67 -3.50 17.22 7.81
C THR A 67 -3.54 18.06 6.54
N THR A 68 -3.69 19.37 6.67
CA THR A 68 -3.68 20.29 5.52
C THR A 68 -2.40 21.11 5.47
N GLY A 69 -1.84 21.24 4.27
CA GLY A 69 -0.74 22.15 3.96
C GLY A 69 -1.26 23.37 3.19
N VAL A 70 -0.82 24.58 3.57
CA VAL A 70 -1.23 25.81 2.88
C VAL A 70 -0.30 26.09 1.71
N LEU A 71 -0.85 26.36 0.53
CA LEU A 71 -0.07 26.54 -0.71
C LEU A 71 0.15 28.01 -1.10
N ASN A 72 0.03 28.96 -0.17
CA ASN A 72 0.12 30.39 -0.48
C ASN A 72 1.48 30.79 -1.06
N GLU A 73 2.57 30.21 -0.55
CA GLU A 73 3.92 30.45 -1.07
C GLU A 73 4.08 29.98 -2.51
N ASN A 74 3.40 28.89 -2.91
CA ASN A 74 3.41 28.40 -4.30
C ASN A 74 2.83 29.41 -5.29
N TYR A 75 2.05 30.37 -4.81
CA TYR A 75 1.45 31.45 -5.59
C TYR A 75 2.07 32.82 -5.32
N GLY A 76 3.12 32.91 -4.49
CA GLY A 76 3.73 34.19 -4.10
C GLY A 76 2.80 35.08 -3.26
N LEU A 77 1.84 34.47 -2.56
CA LEU A 77 0.81 35.16 -1.79
C LEU A 77 1.07 35.10 -0.29
N SER A 78 0.72 36.17 0.42
CA SER A 78 0.63 36.22 1.88
C SER A 78 -0.83 36.16 2.31
N LEU A 79 -1.13 35.34 3.32
CA LEU A 79 -2.48 35.24 3.89
C LEU A 79 -2.88 36.58 4.52
N THR A 80 -4.10 37.01 4.23
CA THR A 80 -4.69 38.26 4.72
C THR A 80 -6.20 38.08 4.87
N ASP A 81 -6.93 39.12 5.29
CA ASP A 81 -8.40 39.08 5.36
C ASP A 81 -9.06 38.82 3.99
N ASN A 82 -8.35 39.10 2.88
CA ASN A 82 -8.83 38.90 1.51
C ASN A 82 -8.14 37.75 0.78
N VAL A 83 -7.10 37.15 1.36
CA VAL A 83 -6.37 36.01 0.79
C VAL A 83 -6.47 34.86 1.77
N LEU A 84 -7.41 33.96 1.48
CA LEU A 84 -7.90 32.94 2.38
C LEU A 84 -7.41 31.56 1.96
N THR A 85 -7.20 30.68 2.91
CA THR A 85 -7.10 29.23 2.61
C THR A 85 -8.49 28.64 2.38
N GLN A 86 -8.53 27.47 1.75
CA GLN A 86 -9.76 26.70 1.58
C GLN A 86 -10.47 26.43 2.92
N SER A 87 -9.73 26.10 3.99
CA SER A 87 -10.31 25.88 5.32
C SER A 87 -10.91 27.16 5.93
N GLN A 88 -10.24 28.31 5.78
CA GLN A 88 -10.80 29.59 6.24
C GLN A 88 -12.08 29.94 5.49
N MET A 89 -12.15 29.62 4.20
CA MET A 89 -13.36 29.83 3.40
C MET A 89 -14.50 28.91 3.86
N ASP A 90 -14.21 27.65 4.14
CA ASP A 90 -15.17 26.69 4.71
C ASP A 90 -15.78 27.24 6.03
N GLU A 91 -14.95 27.76 6.94
CA GLU A 91 -15.39 28.35 8.21
C GLU A 91 -16.27 29.59 8.03
N LEU A 92 -15.85 30.53 7.17
CA LEU A 92 -16.62 31.76 6.90
C LEU A 92 -17.97 31.44 6.25
N LEU A 93 -18.03 30.45 5.37
CA LEU A 93 -19.26 29.97 4.75
C LEU A 93 -20.11 29.09 5.67
N ALA A 94 -19.59 28.61 6.81
CA ALA A 94 -20.42 27.94 7.81
C ALA A 94 -21.20 28.94 8.68
N SER A 95 -20.71 30.17 8.82
CA SER A 95 -21.30 31.23 9.63
C SER A 95 -22.25 32.13 8.84
N GLU A 96 -23.54 32.14 9.21
CA GLU A 96 -24.56 32.98 8.55
C GLU A 96 -24.27 34.49 8.66
N SER A 97 -23.53 34.92 9.69
CA SER A 97 -23.08 36.31 9.81
C SER A 97 -21.92 36.62 8.86
N ASP A 98 -20.95 35.71 8.74
CA ASP A 98 -19.74 35.95 7.96
C ASP A 98 -19.98 35.82 6.46
N LYS A 99 -20.89 34.93 6.02
CA LYS A 99 -21.31 34.82 4.62
C LYS A 99 -21.67 36.17 3.99
N LYS A 100 -22.27 37.08 4.76
CA LYS A 100 -22.69 38.41 4.27
C LYS A 100 -21.53 39.26 3.78
N LYS A 101 -20.29 38.94 4.18
CA LYS A 101 -19.07 39.61 3.69
C LYS A 101 -18.86 39.43 2.19
N PHE A 102 -19.43 38.38 1.60
CA PHE A 102 -19.28 38.03 0.18
C PHE A 102 -20.38 38.60 -0.73
N ALA A 103 -21.35 39.35 -0.18
CA ALA A 103 -22.39 39.95 -1.00
C ALA A 103 -21.83 41.05 -1.91
N ASN A 104 -22.18 40.99 -3.21
CA ASN A 104 -21.63 41.87 -4.26
C ASN A 104 -20.10 41.83 -4.36
N LYS A 105 -19.50 40.65 -4.15
CA LYS A 105 -18.05 40.45 -4.19
C LYS A 105 -17.62 39.49 -5.28
N THR A 106 -16.42 39.73 -5.80
CA THR A 106 -15.76 38.82 -6.73
C THR A 106 -14.74 37.94 -6.01
N ILE A 107 -14.82 36.63 -6.19
CA ILE A 107 -13.97 35.64 -5.51
C ILE A 107 -13.22 34.81 -6.55
N ALA A 108 -11.90 34.74 -6.42
CA ALA A 108 -11.02 33.94 -7.25
C ALA A 108 -10.57 32.68 -6.50
N PHE A 109 -10.77 31.50 -7.07
CA PHE A 109 -10.23 30.23 -6.56
C PHE A 109 -9.03 29.80 -7.40
N LEU A 110 -7.91 29.45 -6.76
CA LEU A 110 -6.73 28.87 -7.39
C LEU A 110 -6.70 27.35 -7.14
N VAL A 111 -6.83 26.54 -8.19
CA VAL A 111 -7.11 25.09 -8.06
C VAL A 111 -6.24 24.25 -9.00
N SER A 112 -5.61 23.20 -8.48
CA SER A 112 -4.72 22.29 -9.21
C SER A 112 -3.62 23.00 -10.02
N LEU A 113 -3.12 24.14 -9.54
CA LEU A 113 -2.05 24.92 -10.19
C LEU A 113 -0.75 24.90 -9.37
N GLY A 114 -0.86 24.65 -8.07
CA GLY A 114 0.28 24.50 -7.16
C GLY A 114 0.65 23.04 -6.87
N GLN A 115 -0.21 22.09 -7.24
CA GLN A 115 -0.12 20.65 -6.98
C GLN A 115 -0.93 19.86 -8.01
N GLU A 116 -0.77 18.53 -8.04
CA GLU A 116 -1.71 17.68 -8.76
C GLU A 116 -3.09 17.73 -8.09
N GLY A 117 -4.15 17.83 -8.89
CA GLY A 117 -5.51 17.89 -8.38
C GLY A 117 -5.91 16.61 -7.62
N ASN A 118 -6.77 16.78 -6.62
CA ASN A 118 -7.38 15.70 -5.85
C ASN A 118 -8.91 15.86 -5.83
N SER A 119 -9.66 14.76 -5.93
CA SER A 119 -11.13 14.80 -5.98
C SER A 119 -11.77 15.38 -4.72
N LEU A 120 -11.22 15.12 -3.53
CA LEU A 120 -11.73 15.66 -2.26
C LEU A 120 -11.48 17.17 -2.15
N VAL A 121 -10.30 17.64 -2.58
CA VAL A 121 -9.98 19.08 -2.65
C VAL A 121 -10.95 19.78 -3.62
N LEU A 122 -11.17 19.21 -4.81
CA LEU A 122 -12.12 19.76 -5.76
C LEU A 122 -13.55 19.77 -5.21
N GLU A 123 -13.96 18.73 -4.50
CA GLU A 123 -15.27 18.68 -3.86
C GLU A 123 -15.46 19.84 -2.86
N ARG A 124 -14.45 20.13 -2.04
CA ARG A 124 -14.47 21.28 -1.11
C ARG A 124 -14.64 22.61 -1.88
N VAL A 125 -13.85 22.81 -2.93
CA VAL A 125 -13.95 24.01 -3.79
C VAL A 125 -15.37 24.14 -4.36
N LEU A 126 -15.92 23.07 -4.95
CA LEU A 126 -17.26 23.10 -5.54
C LEU A 126 -18.36 23.33 -4.50
N ARG A 127 -18.22 22.78 -3.28
CA ARG A 127 -19.14 23.05 -2.17
C ARG A 127 -19.11 24.54 -1.80
N ASN A 128 -17.94 25.18 -1.76
CA ASN A 128 -17.82 26.63 -1.53
C ASN A 128 -18.42 27.45 -2.68
N VAL A 129 -18.06 27.15 -3.92
CA VAL A 129 -18.58 27.86 -5.11
C VAL A 129 -20.12 27.81 -5.14
N LEU A 130 -20.71 26.64 -4.92
CA LEU A 130 -22.16 26.49 -4.89
C LEU A 130 -22.81 27.27 -3.74
N ALA A 131 -22.15 27.37 -2.58
CA ALA A 131 -22.65 28.15 -1.45
C ALA A 131 -22.55 29.67 -1.71
N LEU A 132 -21.49 30.12 -2.39
CA LEU A 132 -21.32 31.52 -2.78
C LEU A 132 -22.37 31.98 -3.80
N GLN A 133 -22.80 31.09 -4.69
CA GLN A 133 -23.84 31.39 -5.67
C GLN A 133 -25.24 31.59 -5.08
N GLU A 134 -25.44 31.22 -3.81
CA GLU A 134 -26.65 31.54 -3.05
C GLU A 134 -26.60 32.96 -2.44
N ILE A 135 -25.48 33.67 -2.59
CA ILE A 135 -25.26 35.01 -2.03
C ILE A 135 -25.43 36.07 -3.13
N ASP A 136 -26.30 37.05 -2.85
CA ASP A 136 -26.65 38.11 -3.80
C ASP A 136 -25.41 38.86 -4.33
N GLY A 137 -25.29 38.90 -5.66
CA GLY A 137 -24.24 39.62 -6.37
C GLY A 137 -22.83 39.02 -6.22
N CYS A 138 -22.68 37.83 -5.65
CA CYS A 138 -21.38 37.18 -5.55
C CYS A 138 -20.99 36.51 -6.88
N GLU A 139 -19.78 36.78 -7.34
CA GLU A 139 -19.22 36.18 -8.55
C GLU A 139 -18.04 35.28 -8.20
N ALA A 140 -18.02 34.04 -8.72
CA ALA A 140 -16.94 33.07 -8.49
C ALA A 140 -16.20 32.78 -9.80
N TYR A 141 -14.89 33.01 -9.78
CA TYR A 141 -13.96 32.72 -10.87
C TYR A 141 -12.97 31.65 -10.42
N ILE A 142 -12.89 30.55 -11.15
CA ILE A 142 -12.05 29.40 -10.80
C ILE A 142 -10.93 29.30 -11.83
N TYR A 143 -9.70 29.48 -11.38
CA TYR A 143 -8.48 29.34 -12.17
C TYR A 143 -7.94 27.94 -11.94
N ALA A 144 -8.13 27.07 -12.91
CA ALA A 144 -7.93 25.64 -12.75
C ALA A 144 -6.84 25.08 -13.67
N GLY A 145 -5.96 24.27 -13.11
CA GLY A 145 -5.20 23.27 -13.86
C GLY A 145 -6.13 22.14 -14.31
N ASP A 146 -5.84 20.89 -13.92
CA ASP A 146 -6.74 19.76 -14.18
C ASP A 146 -7.76 19.58 -13.06
N LEU A 147 -9.05 19.58 -13.41
CA LEU A 147 -10.14 19.27 -12.50
C LEU A 147 -10.32 17.74 -12.42
N LYS A 148 -10.09 17.15 -11.25
CA LYS A 148 -10.30 15.72 -11.00
C LYS A 148 -11.73 15.45 -10.54
N VAL A 149 -12.61 15.17 -11.51
CA VAL A 149 -14.05 14.90 -11.26
C VAL A 149 -14.37 13.41 -11.01
N ALA A 150 -13.35 12.58 -10.79
CA ALA A 150 -13.47 11.13 -10.64
C ALA A 150 -13.93 10.73 -9.23
N SER A 151 -15.09 11.23 -8.80
CA SER A 151 -15.74 10.86 -7.55
C SER A 151 -17.26 10.99 -7.67
N ASN A 152 -17.99 10.30 -6.79
CA ASN A 152 -19.44 10.19 -6.89
C ASN A 152 -20.12 11.55 -6.87
N GLY A 153 -20.80 11.89 -7.97
CA GLY A 153 -21.57 13.14 -8.10
C GLY A 153 -20.73 14.39 -8.37
N LEU A 154 -19.39 14.29 -8.43
CA LEU A 154 -18.51 15.46 -8.53
C LEU A 154 -18.64 16.18 -9.88
N GLU A 155 -18.73 15.42 -10.99
CA GLU A 155 -19.03 15.96 -12.32
C GLU A 155 -20.39 16.70 -12.36
N ARG A 156 -21.39 16.21 -11.63
CA ARG A 156 -22.70 16.86 -11.53
C ARG A 156 -22.60 18.17 -10.74
N MET A 157 -21.86 18.19 -9.63
CA MET A 157 -21.62 19.41 -8.85
C MET A 157 -20.86 20.46 -9.67
N TYR A 158 -19.86 20.04 -10.44
CA TYR A 158 -19.14 20.91 -11.36
C TYR A 158 -20.09 21.55 -12.38
N LYS A 159 -20.93 20.75 -13.05
CA LYS A 159 -21.94 21.26 -14.00
C LYS A 159 -22.92 22.22 -13.34
N GLU A 160 -23.47 21.86 -12.19
CA GLU A 160 -24.40 22.70 -11.43
C GLU A 160 -23.78 24.06 -11.09
N SER A 161 -22.51 24.06 -10.64
CA SER A 161 -21.82 25.32 -10.33
C SER A 161 -21.66 26.21 -11.56
N ARG A 162 -21.43 25.62 -12.74
CA ARG A 162 -21.36 26.40 -13.99
C ARG A 162 -22.72 26.94 -14.41
N GLU A 163 -23.77 26.15 -14.29
CA GLU A 163 -25.14 26.56 -14.61
C GLU A 163 -25.63 27.70 -13.71
N LYS A 164 -25.18 27.73 -12.45
CA LYS A 164 -25.43 28.83 -11.51
C LYS A 164 -24.53 30.05 -11.72
N GLY A 165 -23.67 30.06 -12.74
CA GLY A 165 -22.93 31.26 -13.18
C GLY A 165 -21.46 31.33 -12.78
N ALA A 166 -20.87 30.27 -12.20
CA ALA A 166 -19.44 30.25 -11.90
C ALA A 166 -18.63 30.13 -13.20
N VAL A 167 -17.56 30.90 -13.30
CA VAL A 167 -16.71 30.95 -14.50
C VAL A 167 -15.43 30.18 -14.24
N TYR A 168 -15.08 29.28 -15.14
CA TYR A 168 -13.89 28.43 -15.04
C TYR A 168 -12.91 28.77 -16.15
N PHE A 169 -11.66 29.05 -15.76
CA PHE A 169 -10.53 29.27 -16.66
C PHE A 169 -9.61 28.05 -16.59
N LYS A 170 -9.42 27.39 -17.74
CA LYS A 170 -8.46 26.30 -17.87
C LYS A 170 -7.09 26.89 -18.19
N LEU A 171 -6.15 26.73 -17.25
CA LEU A 171 -4.78 27.18 -17.39
C LEU A 171 -3.82 25.99 -17.46
N THR A 172 -2.77 26.15 -18.25
CA THR A 172 -1.62 25.21 -18.30
C THR A 172 -0.48 25.67 -17.42
N GLU A 173 -0.46 26.94 -17.05
CA GLU A 173 0.56 27.59 -16.23
C GLU A 173 -0.14 28.44 -15.16
N LYS A 174 0.58 28.78 -14.08
CA LYS A 174 0.06 29.67 -13.05
C LYS A 174 -0.21 31.06 -13.66
N PRO A 175 -1.32 31.72 -13.29
CA PRO A 175 -1.55 33.09 -13.70
C PRO A 175 -0.52 34.01 -13.04
N GLU A 176 -0.28 35.18 -13.62
CA GLU A 176 0.49 36.22 -12.97
C GLU A 176 -0.39 36.92 -11.93
N ILE A 177 0.11 37.03 -10.71
CA ILE A 177 -0.62 37.60 -9.57
C ILE A 177 0.17 38.79 -9.02
N VAL A 178 -0.45 39.97 -9.02
CA VAL A 178 0.19 41.24 -8.67
C VAL A 178 -0.45 41.83 -7.40
N ASP A 179 0.35 42.55 -6.61
CA ASP A 179 -0.09 43.28 -5.40
C ASP A 179 -0.89 42.40 -4.43
N ASN A 180 -0.32 41.24 -4.09
CA ASN A 180 -0.90 40.22 -3.21
C ASN A 180 -2.33 39.80 -3.59
N GLY A 181 -2.61 39.64 -4.88
CA GLY A 181 -3.89 39.13 -5.34
C GLY A 181 -4.90 40.17 -5.82
N LYS A 182 -4.53 41.45 -5.81
CA LYS A 182 -5.39 42.53 -6.31
C LYS A 182 -5.67 42.42 -7.81
N THR A 183 -4.73 41.87 -8.57
CA THR A 183 -4.87 41.64 -10.00
C THR A 183 -4.34 40.27 -10.38
N ILE A 184 -5.14 39.53 -11.14
CA ILE A 184 -4.78 38.24 -11.73
C ILE A 184 -4.82 38.39 -13.26
N SER A 185 -3.69 38.16 -13.92
CA SER A 185 -3.52 38.23 -15.38
C SER A 185 -3.17 36.86 -15.96
N PHE A 186 -3.79 36.50 -17.08
CA PHE A 186 -3.54 35.24 -17.78
C PHE A 186 -4.02 35.30 -19.23
N PHE A 187 -3.50 34.38 -20.06
CA PHE A 187 -4.02 34.17 -21.40
C PHE A 187 -5.18 33.16 -21.38
N ASP A 188 -6.37 33.58 -21.78
CA ASP A 188 -7.50 32.65 -21.93
C ASP A 188 -7.40 31.90 -23.27
N SER A 189 -7.15 30.60 -23.20
CA SER A 189 -7.07 29.74 -24.38
C SER A 189 -8.37 29.66 -25.18
N VAL A 190 -9.52 29.91 -24.53
CA VAL A 190 -10.84 29.87 -25.18
C VAL A 190 -11.13 31.20 -25.89
N ALA A 191 -11.01 32.34 -25.21
CA ALA A 191 -11.22 33.65 -25.81
C ALA A 191 -10.04 34.14 -26.68
N ARG A 192 -8.88 33.47 -26.61
CA ARG A 192 -7.64 33.80 -27.32
C ARG A 192 -7.15 35.23 -27.10
N ARG A 193 -7.18 35.69 -25.86
CA ARG A 193 -6.73 37.02 -25.46
C ARG A 193 -6.21 37.01 -24.04
N ASP A 194 -5.41 38.02 -23.71
CA ASP A 194 -5.06 38.32 -22.34
C ASP A 194 -6.30 38.84 -21.59
N VAL A 195 -6.47 38.34 -20.37
CA VAL A 195 -7.55 38.66 -19.46
C VAL A 195 -6.93 39.12 -18.15
N GLU A 196 -7.48 40.21 -17.61
CA GLU A 196 -7.11 40.75 -16.31
C GLU A 196 -8.38 40.85 -15.47
N ILE A 197 -8.34 40.30 -14.24
CA ILE A 197 -9.45 40.31 -13.29
C ILE A 197 -8.92 40.78 -11.95
N SER A 198 -9.68 41.65 -11.26
CA SER A 198 -9.35 42.15 -9.93
C SER A 198 -10.36 41.64 -8.91
N PRO A 199 -10.09 40.49 -8.25
CA PRO A 199 -11.01 39.92 -7.28
C PRO A 199 -10.98 40.67 -5.93
N ASP A 200 -12.09 40.65 -5.20
CA ASP A 200 -12.16 41.11 -3.81
C ASP A 200 -11.55 40.08 -2.84
N PHE A 201 -11.62 38.79 -3.18
CA PHE A 201 -11.06 37.70 -2.39
C PHE A 201 -10.33 36.68 -3.28
N ILE A 202 -9.22 36.15 -2.77
CA ILE A 202 -8.57 34.96 -3.32
C ILE A 202 -8.71 33.82 -2.31
N VAL A 203 -9.11 32.65 -2.80
CA VAL A 203 -9.13 31.40 -2.06
C VAL A 203 -8.09 30.47 -2.65
N ILE A 204 -7.17 30.04 -1.80
CA ILE A 204 -6.04 29.18 -2.14
C ILE A 204 -6.39 27.76 -1.71
N GLU A 205 -6.29 26.82 -2.65
CA GLU A 205 -6.40 25.39 -2.32
C GLU A 205 -5.35 24.94 -1.29
N GLU A 206 -5.66 23.87 -0.56
CA GLU A 206 -4.76 23.26 0.40
C GLU A 206 -4.32 21.89 -0.10
N GLU A 207 -3.09 21.53 0.21
CA GLU A 207 -2.60 20.16 0.06
C GLU A 207 -3.15 19.29 1.20
N MET A 208 -3.50 18.05 0.90
CA MET A 208 -3.91 17.07 1.91
C MET A 208 -2.76 16.10 2.14
N CYS A 209 -2.22 16.11 3.35
CA CYS A 209 -1.03 15.37 3.75
C CYS A 209 -1.38 14.27 4.75
N ALA A 210 -0.64 13.18 4.77
CA ALA A 210 -0.76 12.19 5.83
C ALA A 210 -0.55 12.80 7.22
N ASN A 211 -1.14 12.21 8.25
CA ASN A 211 -0.93 12.66 9.61
C ASN A 211 0.53 12.49 10.03
N HIS A 212 1.10 13.47 10.74
CA HIS A 212 2.43 13.33 11.32
C HIS A 212 2.52 12.18 12.33
N LEU A 213 1.40 11.78 12.95
CA LEU A 213 1.34 10.62 13.85
C LEU A 213 1.50 9.28 13.13
N ASN A 214 1.33 9.23 11.80
CA ASN A 214 1.36 7.98 11.06
C ASN A 214 2.72 7.28 11.17
N GLU A 215 3.82 8.02 11.07
CA GLU A 215 5.17 7.46 11.13
C GLU A 215 5.43 6.77 12.49
N GLU A 216 5.11 7.44 13.60
CA GLU A 216 5.22 6.89 14.95
C GLU A 216 4.32 5.64 15.12
N LEU A 217 3.07 5.71 14.64
CA LEU A 217 2.14 4.57 14.71
C LEU A 217 2.65 3.39 13.87
N ALA A 218 3.25 3.64 12.71
CA ALA A 218 3.82 2.61 11.85
C ALA A 218 4.96 1.88 12.56
N GLU A 219 5.84 2.60 13.25
CA GLU A 219 6.93 2.01 14.03
C GLU A 219 6.39 1.18 15.20
N ILE A 220 5.49 1.74 16.00
CA ILE A 220 4.89 1.07 17.17
C ILE A 220 4.17 -0.22 16.76
N LEU A 221 3.38 -0.14 15.69
CA LEU A 221 2.59 -1.25 15.19
C LEU A 221 3.37 -2.17 14.26
N ARG A 222 4.59 -1.80 13.85
CA ARG A 222 5.42 -2.48 12.83
C ARG A 222 4.65 -2.73 11.53
N ILE A 223 3.91 -1.72 11.08
CA ILE A 223 3.18 -1.75 9.81
C ILE A 223 3.88 -0.89 8.77
N ASN A 224 3.66 -1.19 7.49
CA ASN A 224 4.30 -0.48 6.39
C ASN A 224 3.66 0.88 6.15
N VAL A 225 4.51 1.87 5.87
CA VAL A 225 4.09 3.18 5.37
C VAL A 225 4.01 3.09 3.84
N GLY A 226 2.88 3.52 3.30
CA GLY A 226 2.62 3.63 1.88
C GLY A 226 3.09 4.96 1.28
N PRO A 227 2.67 5.24 0.03
CA PRO A 227 2.98 6.49 -0.64
C PRO A 227 2.54 7.71 0.18
N SER A 228 3.33 8.78 0.12
CA SER A 228 3.00 10.08 0.75
C SER A 228 2.72 10.03 2.27
N GLY A 229 3.19 9.00 2.98
CA GLY A 229 3.09 8.90 4.45
C GLY A 229 1.80 8.26 4.98
N PHE A 230 0.92 7.77 4.10
CA PHE A 230 -0.29 7.06 4.52
C PHE A 230 0.02 5.62 4.95
N LEU A 231 -0.79 5.02 5.83
CA LEU A 231 -0.51 3.71 6.44
C LEU A 231 -1.07 2.53 5.64
N GLN A 232 -0.96 2.58 4.32
CA GLN A 232 -1.27 1.43 3.47
C GLN A 232 -0.32 1.37 2.28
N SER A 233 0.51 0.34 2.24
CA SER A 233 1.38 0.06 1.10
C SER A 233 0.58 -0.33 -0.14
N ASP A 234 1.14 -0.05 -1.32
CA ASP A 234 0.60 -0.43 -2.63
C ASP A 234 0.72 -1.96 -2.87
N ASN A 235 -0.06 -2.74 -2.12
CA ASN A 235 -0.17 -4.18 -2.29
C ASN A 235 -1.63 -4.57 -2.51
N VAL A 236 -1.90 -5.14 -3.68
CA VAL A 236 -3.25 -5.59 -4.09
C VAL A 236 -3.89 -6.58 -3.11
N HIS A 237 -3.08 -7.29 -2.32
CA HIS A 237 -3.55 -8.27 -1.33
C HIS A 237 -3.94 -7.65 0.01
N PHE A 238 -3.64 -6.37 0.24
CA PHE A 238 -4.00 -5.65 1.45
C PHE A 238 -5.24 -4.76 1.28
N PHE A 239 -5.61 -4.42 0.05
CA PHE A 239 -6.84 -3.69 -0.18
C PHE A 239 -8.08 -4.51 0.23
N PRO A 240 -9.11 -3.84 0.78
CA PRO A 240 -9.21 -2.38 0.94
C PRO A 240 -8.55 -1.82 2.21
N VAL A 241 -8.44 -2.60 3.30
CA VAL A 241 -8.25 -2.06 4.67
C VAL A 241 -7.18 -2.76 5.51
N ARG A 242 -6.49 -3.77 4.97
CA ARG A 242 -5.48 -4.52 5.72
C ARG A 242 -4.12 -3.80 5.69
N SER A 243 -3.29 -4.13 6.67
CA SER A 243 -1.85 -3.85 6.66
C SER A 243 -1.05 -5.14 6.38
N ASN A 244 0.28 -5.05 6.38
CA ASN A 244 1.17 -6.21 6.31
C ASN A 244 1.07 -7.15 7.52
N ARG A 245 0.47 -6.70 8.64
CA ARG A 245 0.25 -7.50 9.85
C ARG A 245 -1.23 -7.88 9.99
N GLU A 246 -1.50 -9.19 9.98
CA GLU A 246 -2.85 -9.72 10.20
C GLU A 246 -3.45 -9.17 11.51
N GLY A 247 -4.69 -8.68 11.46
CA GLY A 247 -5.38 -8.10 12.61
C GLY A 247 -5.01 -6.65 12.95
N ILE A 248 -4.17 -6.01 12.14
CA ILE A 248 -3.98 -4.56 12.17
C ILE A 248 -4.54 -3.99 10.86
N PHE A 249 -5.55 -3.13 10.98
CA PHE A 249 -6.30 -2.54 9.87
C PHE A 249 -6.13 -1.03 9.84
N VAL A 250 -6.40 -0.43 8.69
CA VAL A 250 -6.36 1.02 8.47
C VAL A 250 -7.64 1.49 7.78
N ALA A 251 -8.14 2.67 8.16
CA ALA A 251 -9.44 3.17 7.69
C ALA A 251 -9.38 4.65 7.28
N GLY A 252 -10.12 5.01 6.22
CA GLY A 252 -10.34 6.39 5.82
C GLY A 252 -9.05 7.14 5.52
N SER A 253 -8.97 8.39 5.98
CA SER A 253 -7.84 9.30 5.76
C SER A 253 -6.48 8.78 6.24
N THR A 254 -6.44 7.71 7.03
CA THR A 254 -5.19 7.03 7.41
C THR A 254 -4.50 6.38 6.23
N ARG A 255 -5.27 5.83 5.29
CA ARG A 255 -4.78 4.96 4.21
C ARG A 255 -4.51 5.73 2.91
N GLU A 256 -5.25 6.82 2.69
CA GLU A 256 -5.17 7.68 1.52
C GLU A 256 -5.97 8.98 1.75
N ILE A 257 -5.89 9.93 0.82
CA ILE A 257 -6.77 11.10 0.80
C ILE A 257 -8.19 10.65 0.42
N SER A 258 -9.11 10.61 1.39
CA SER A 258 -10.47 10.14 1.18
C SER A 258 -11.51 10.90 2.01
N GLY A 259 -12.74 10.95 1.51
CA GLY A 259 -13.88 11.55 2.21
C GLY A 259 -14.70 10.53 2.99
N LEU A 260 -15.72 11.02 3.72
CA LEU A 260 -16.59 10.18 4.57
C LEU A 260 -17.22 8.97 3.85
N PRO A 261 -17.71 9.06 2.59
CA PRO A 261 -18.29 7.89 1.92
C PRO A 261 -17.31 6.71 1.75
N SER A 262 -16.05 7.00 1.44
CA SER A 262 -15.00 5.98 1.36
C SER A 262 -14.67 5.44 2.75
N ALA A 263 -14.56 6.30 3.76
CA ALA A 263 -14.32 5.88 5.14
C ALA A 263 -15.42 4.95 5.67
N TRP A 264 -16.70 5.17 5.33
CA TRP A 264 -17.79 4.25 5.66
C TRP A 264 -17.61 2.88 5.02
N THR A 265 -17.19 2.85 3.77
CA THR A 265 -16.89 1.60 3.05
C THR A 265 -15.75 0.85 3.75
N ASP A 266 -14.71 1.55 4.18
CA ASP A 266 -13.60 0.95 4.92
C ASP A 266 -14.08 0.37 6.26
N VAL A 267 -14.89 1.12 7.02
CA VAL A 267 -15.45 0.66 8.31
C VAL A 267 -16.28 -0.62 8.14
N GLU A 268 -17.10 -0.70 7.10
CA GLU A 268 -17.89 -1.91 6.80
C GLU A 268 -17.00 -3.11 6.48
N ASN A 269 -15.95 -2.91 5.66
CA ASN A 269 -14.98 -3.98 5.35
C ASN A 269 -14.23 -4.42 6.61
N ILE A 270 -13.78 -3.49 7.44
CA ILE A 270 -13.08 -3.79 8.70
C ILE A 270 -13.99 -4.57 9.65
N ALA A 271 -15.26 -4.20 9.76
CA ALA A 271 -16.20 -4.92 10.62
C ALA A 271 -16.35 -6.39 10.21
N ILE A 272 -16.41 -6.66 8.90
CA ILE A 272 -16.45 -8.03 8.35
C ILE A 272 -15.14 -8.77 8.65
N GLU A 273 -14.00 -8.16 8.35
CA GLU A 273 -12.67 -8.73 8.55
C GLU A 273 -12.39 -9.05 10.02
N VAL A 274 -12.72 -8.13 10.93
CA VAL A 274 -12.57 -8.33 12.37
C VAL A 274 -13.49 -9.45 12.87
N LYS A 275 -14.72 -9.53 12.35
CA LYS A 275 -15.65 -10.60 12.71
C LYS A 275 -15.16 -11.97 12.22
N ASP A 276 -14.64 -12.05 11.00
CA ASP A 276 -14.08 -13.30 10.44
C ASP A 276 -12.78 -13.70 11.16
N LEU A 277 -12.03 -12.71 11.64
CA LEU A 277 -10.79 -12.94 12.35
C LEU A 277 -11.01 -13.39 13.80
N LEU A 278 -11.83 -12.66 14.56
CA LEU A 278 -12.00 -12.86 16.00
C LEU A 278 -13.18 -13.76 16.34
N GLY A 279 -14.28 -13.69 15.58
CA GLY A 279 -15.43 -14.60 15.65
C GLY A 279 -15.86 -15.00 17.06
N ASP A 280 -15.94 -16.31 17.29
CA ASP A 280 -16.22 -16.96 18.58
C ASP A 280 -14.94 -17.25 19.39
N GLY A 281 -13.81 -16.63 19.01
CA GLY A 281 -12.49 -16.85 19.58
C GLY A 281 -11.74 -18.05 18.99
N LYS A 282 -12.26 -18.70 17.93
CA LYS A 282 -11.59 -19.83 17.26
C LYS A 282 -11.42 -19.56 15.76
N LYS A 283 -10.23 -19.87 15.24
CA LYS A 283 -9.92 -19.76 13.80
C LYS A 283 -9.25 -21.03 13.30
N ILE A 284 -9.80 -21.60 12.23
CA ILE A 284 -9.16 -22.70 11.52
C ILE A 284 -8.11 -22.10 10.59
N VAL A 285 -6.88 -22.61 10.69
CA VAL A 285 -5.73 -22.14 9.91
C VAL A 285 -5.24 -23.25 8.99
N ALA A 286 -4.80 -22.86 7.80
CA ALA A 286 -4.20 -23.80 6.85
C ALA A 286 -2.93 -24.43 7.44
N LYS A 287 -2.57 -25.64 6.99
CA LYS A 287 -1.37 -26.35 7.49
C LYS A 287 -0.05 -25.81 6.93
N ASN A 288 -0.09 -24.96 5.90
CA ASN A 288 1.09 -24.40 5.23
C ASN A 288 1.72 -23.23 5.98
N LYS A 289 1.78 -23.31 7.32
CA LYS A 289 2.39 -22.30 8.17
C LYS A 289 3.79 -22.73 8.57
N ALA A 290 4.60 -21.74 8.95
CA ALA A 290 5.93 -21.99 9.47
C ALA A 290 5.85 -22.46 10.93
N VAL A 291 6.67 -23.44 11.30
CA VAL A 291 6.77 -24.00 12.65
C VAL A 291 8.23 -24.06 13.04
N VAL A 292 8.52 -23.81 14.32
CA VAL A 292 9.88 -23.83 14.87
C VAL A 292 10.14 -25.19 15.53
N ASP A 293 11.23 -25.84 15.14
CA ASP A 293 11.89 -26.90 15.91
C ASP A 293 12.60 -26.24 17.10
N GLU A 294 11.99 -26.48 18.23
CA GLU A 294 12.35 -25.96 19.53
C GLU A 294 13.70 -26.45 20.06
N ASP A 295 14.22 -27.58 19.57
CA ASP A 295 15.48 -28.17 20.02
C ASP A 295 16.68 -27.66 19.21
N LYS A 296 16.43 -27.21 17.97
CA LYS A 296 17.43 -26.56 17.11
C LYS A 296 17.53 -25.04 17.34
N CYS A 297 16.48 -24.42 17.87
CA CYS A 297 16.42 -22.96 18.00
C CYS A 297 17.42 -22.40 19.01
N VAL A 298 18.31 -21.50 18.56
CA VAL A 298 19.31 -20.82 19.40
C VAL A 298 18.95 -19.36 19.75
N ILE A 299 17.71 -18.93 19.48
CA ILE A 299 17.19 -17.58 19.84
C ILE A 299 18.03 -16.43 19.24
N CYS A 300 18.51 -16.57 18.01
CA CYS A 300 19.29 -15.52 17.32
C CYS A 300 18.46 -14.30 16.87
N LEU A 301 17.12 -14.39 16.97
CA LEU A 301 16.11 -13.39 16.58
C LEU A 301 16.08 -13.05 15.07
N THR A 302 16.79 -13.78 14.20
CA THR A 302 16.78 -13.50 12.75
C THR A 302 15.38 -13.61 12.16
N CYS A 303 14.66 -14.68 12.50
CA CYS A 303 13.28 -14.88 12.06
C CYS A 303 12.37 -13.70 12.44
N TYR A 304 12.49 -13.18 13.66
CA TYR A 304 11.70 -12.05 14.16
C TYR A 304 11.93 -10.76 13.37
N ARG A 305 13.19 -10.50 12.98
CA ARG A 305 13.59 -9.33 12.19
C ARG A 305 13.16 -9.44 10.73
N CYS A 306 13.28 -10.62 10.13
CA CYS A 306 13.00 -10.80 8.70
C CYS A 306 11.52 -11.02 8.37
N CYS A 307 10.67 -11.36 9.35
CA CYS A 307 9.25 -11.61 9.11
C CYS A 307 8.50 -10.31 8.82
N PRO A 308 7.99 -10.11 7.59
CA PRO A 308 7.27 -8.88 7.24
C PRO A 308 5.86 -8.84 7.83
N HIS A 309 5.37 -9.95 8.38
CA HIS A 309 4.00 -10.08 8.89
C HIS A 309 3.90 -9.94 10.41
N GLY A 310 5.04 -9.78 11.11
CA GLY A 310 5.07 -9.69 12.56
C GLY A 310 4.44 -10.91 13.26
N ALA A 311 4.59 -12.11 12.66
CA ALA A 311 3.98 -13.34 13.12
C ALA A 311 4.77 -14.07 14.22
N ILE A 312 5.98 -13.60 14.52
CA ILE A 312 6.89 -14.22 15.47
C ILE A 312 6.84 -13.47 16.79
N TYR A 313 6.64 -14.23 17.87
CA TYR A 313 6.66 -13.75 19.23
C TYR A 313 7.42 -14.73 20.13
N TRP A 314 7.51 -14.42 21.41
CA TRP A 314 8.32 -15.15 22.37
C TRP A 314 7.46 -15.78 23.45
N GLY A 315 7.63 -17.09 23.64
CA GLY A 315 7.25 -17.73 24.90
C GLY A 315 8.37 -17.59 25.93
N ASP A 316 8.26 -18.29 27.05
CA ASP A 316 9.19 -18.16 28.19
C ASP A 316 10.67 -18.37 27.82
N LYS A 317 10.99 -19.13 26.75
CA LYS A 317 12.39 -19.36 26.30
C LYS A 317 12.61 -19.56 24.80
N LYS A 318 11.59 -19.50 23.93
CA LYS A 318 11.74 -19.89 22.52
C LYS A 318 10.88 -19.05 21.58
N ALA A 319 11.28 -19.01 20.31
CA ALA A 319 10.51 -18.36 19.26
C ALA A 319 9.24 -19.17 18.98
N ILE A 320 8.10 -18.48 18.89
CA ILE A 320 6.81 -19.07 18.50
C ILE A 320 6.31 -18.33 17.26
N ILE A 321 5.85 -19.08 16.26
CA ILE A 321 5.23 -18.53 15.07
C ILE A 321 3.71 -18.66 15.24
N SER A 322 3.01 -17.54 15.28
CA SER A 322 1.54 -17.54 15.31
C SER A 322 1.00 -18.13 14.00
N PRO A 323 0.24 -19.23 14.04
CA PRO A 323 -0.30 -19.84 12.83
C PRO A 323 -1.45 -19.00 12.23
N VAL A 324 -2.03 -18.08 13.01
CA VAL A 324 -3.02 -17.11 12.56
C VAL A 324 -2.34 -15.97 11.79
N ALA A 325 -1.25 -15.42 12.32
CA ALA A 325 -0.56 -14.29 11.69
C ALA A 325 0.40 -14.70 10.55
N CYS A 326 0.89 -15.95 10.57
CA CYS A 326 1.84 -16.42 9.57
C CYS A 326 1.19 -16.53 8.19
N GLN A 327 1.80 -15.92 7.17
CA GLN A 327 1.35 -16.02 5.78
C GLN A 327 2.00 -17.18 5.00
N GLY A 328 2.87 -17.98 5.65
CA GLY A 328 3.49 -19.16 5.03
C GLY A 328 4.57 -18.86 3.97
N CYS A 329 5.13 -17.65 3.95
CA CYS A 329 6.06 -17.23 2.89
C CYS A 329 7.46 -17.88 2.93
N GLY A 330 7.84 -18.47 4.06
CA GLY A 330 9.10 -19.19 4.20
C GLY A 330 10.37 -18.36 4.31
N ILE A 331 10.29 -17.02 4.32
CA ILE A 331 11.48 -16.15 4.51
C ILE A 331 12.23 -16.56 5.79
N CYS A 332 11.52 -16.67 6.92
CA CYS A 332 12.13 -17.07 8.19
C CYS A 332 12.74 -18.48 8.20
N ALA A 333 12.22 -19.39 7.36
CA ALA A 333 12.79 -20.74 7.23
C ALA A 333 14.17 -20.67 6.60
N SER A 334 14.28 -19.98 5.47
CA SER A 334 15.53 -19.84 4.71
C SER A 334 16.52 -18.81 5.26
N GLU A 335 16.15 -18.08 6.31
CA GLU A 335 17.06 -17.19 7.04
C GLU A 335 17.48 -17.79 8.39
N CYS A 336 16.98 -18.99 8.75
CA CYS A 336 17.31 -19.61 10.02
C CYS A 336 18.69 -20.28 9.95
N PRO A 337 19.71 -19.80 10.67
CA PRO A 337 21.05 -20.37 10.58
C PRO A 337 21.19 -21.78 11.20
N MET A 338 20.12 -22.29 11.81
CA MET A 338 20.07 -23.61 12.44
C MET A 338 19.10 -24.57 11.74
N ASP A 339 18.49 -24.14 10.62
CA ASP A 339 17.40 -24.86 9.91
C ASP A 339 16.29 -25.32 10.87
N ALA A 340 16.05 -24.51 11.90
CA ALA A 340 15.10 -24.79 12.96
C ALA A 340 13.67 -24.44 12.56
N ILE A 341 13.41 -23.97 11.33
CA ILE A 341 12.08 -23.50 10.93
C ILE A 341 11.68 -24.17 9.63
N GLN A 342 10.53 -24.83 9.63
CA GLN A 342 9.99 -25.54 8.46
C GLN A 342 8.61 -24.97 8.09
N VAL A 343 8.27 -25.01 6.80
CA VAL A 343 6.95 -24.60 6.30
C VAL A 343 6.15 -25.84 5.92
N GLY A 344 4.93 -25.98 6.45
CA GLY A 344 4.09 -27.14 6.15
C GLY A 344 3.80 -27.30 4.66
N GLY A 345 4.00 -28.52 4.14
CA GLY A 345 3.84 -28.86 2.72
C GLY A 345 4.90 -28.27 1.78
N PHE A 346 5.93 -27.64 2.34
CA PHE A 346 7.09 -27.08 1.64
C PHE A 346 8.32 -27.15 2.54
N ASN A 347 8.52 -28.30 3.20
CA ASN A 347 9.67 -28.49 4.09
C ASN A 347 10.95 -28.74 3.27
N ASP A 348 12.11 -28.58 3.90
CA ASP A 348 13.39 -28.65 3.19
C ASP A 348 13.67 -30.02 2.57
N GLU A 349 13.23 -31.10 3.24
CA GLU A 349 13.39 -32.47 2.77
C GLU A 349 12.55 -32.71 1.50
N GLU A 350 11.27 -32.33 1.53
CA GLU A 350 10.34 -32.41 0.38
C GLU A 350 10.89 -31.67 -0.84
N ILE A 351 11.32 -30.41 -0.66
CA ILE A 351 11.86 -29.61 -1.78
C ILE A 351 13.16 -30.24 -2.31
N THR A 352 14.04 -30.71 -1.42
CA THR A 352 15.31 -31.34 -1.83
C THR A 352 15.08 -32.65 -2.59
N GLU A 353 14.08 -33.45 -2.20
CA GLU A 353 13.67 -34.65 -2.93
C GLU A 353 13.07 -34.31 -4.29
N GLU A 354 12.27 -33.25 -4.39
CA GLU A 354 11.71 -32.75 -5.66
C GLU A 354 12.82 -32.29 -6.62
N VAL A 355 13.83 -31.57 -6.11
CA VAL A 355 15.04 -31.20 -6.87
C VAL A 355 15.75 -32.43 -7.43
N LYS A 356 16.03 -33.44 -6.58
CA LYS A 356 16.76 -34.65 -6.99
C LYS A 356 15.98 -35.48 -8.00
N SER A 357 14.68 -35.67 -7.77
CA SER A 357 13.81 -36.46 -8.64
C SER A 357 13.53 -35.78 -9.98
N GLY A 358 13.44 -34.45 -10.01
CA GLY A 358 13.27 -33.66 -11.23
C GLY A 358 14.43 -33.79 -12.21
N LEU A 359 15.64 -34.07 -11.73
CA LEU A 359 16.86 -34.11 -12.55
C LEU A 359 17.18 -35.49 -13.17
N VAL A 360 16.24 -36.44 -13.10
CA VAL A 360 16.40 -37.79 -13.65
C VAL A 360 16.07 -37.82 -15.15
N SER A 361 17.13 -37.98 -15.96
CA SER A 361 17.15 -38.37 -17.39
C SER A 361 16.57 -37.39 -18.42
N GLY A 362 17.46 -36.69 -19.13
CA GLY A 362 17.16 -36.05 -20.42
C GLY A 362 17.90 -36.76 -21.56
N ASN A 363 17.21 -37.05 -22.65
CA ASN A 363 17.73 -37.61 -23.91
C ASN A 363 18.56 -36.55 -24.68
N GLY A 364 19.62 -36.02 -24.08
CA GLY A 364 20.51 -35.02 -24.70
C GLY A 364 20.08 -33.55 -24.56
N SER A 365 18.87 -33.26 -24.07
CA SER A 365 18.42 -31.89 -23.76
C SER A 365 18.97 -31.38 -22.42
N PRO A 366 19.25 -30.08 -22.26
CA PRO A 366 19.69 -29.50 -20.98
C PRO A 366 18.70 -29.73 -19.85
N ARG A 367 19.19 -30.05 -18.64
CA ARG A 367 18.36 -30.19 -17.44
C ARG A 367 18.14 -28.82 -16.81
N LEU A 368 16.93 -28.30 -16.95
CA LEU A 368 16.57 -26.95 -16.47
C LEU A 368 15.64 -27.05 -15.27
N LEU A 369 15.96 -26.32 -14.20
CA LEU A 369 15.16 -26.28 -12.99
C LEU A 369 14.62 -24.87 -12.75
N ALA A 370 13.31 -24.72 -12.60
CA ALA A 370 12.68 -23.46 -12.28
C ALA A 370 12.03 -23.53 -10.90
N PHE A 371 12.57 -22.80 -9.91
CA PHE A 371 11.90 -22.58 -8.64
C PHE A 371 10.84 -21.49 -8.83
N CYS A 372 9.57 -21.88 -8.76
CA CYS A 372 8.43 -21.06 -9.12
C CYS A 372 7.62 -20.66 -7.89
N CYS A 373 7.53 -19.35 -7.63
CA CYS A 373 6.59 -18.80 -6.66
C CYS A 373 5.16 -19.20 -7.02
N GLN A 374 4.43 -19.83 -6.08
CA GLN A 374 3.03 -20.25 -6.31
C GLN A 374 2.10 -19.08 -6.65
N ASN A 375 2.43 -17.84 -6.24
CA ASN A 375 1.59 -16.67 -6.44
C ASN A 375 1.93 -15.91 -7.75
N SER A 376 2.84 -16.44 -8.57
CA SER A 376 3.17 -15.85 -9.87
C SER A 376 3.66 -16.90 -10.87
N ALA A 377 4.96 -17.22 -10.82
CA ALA A 377 5.64 -18.00 -11.85
C ALA A 377 5.04 -19.39 -12.06
N PHE A 378 4.55 -20.03 -11.00
CA PHE A 378 3.95 -21.36 -11.13
C PHE A 378 2.66 -21.31 -11.95
N GLU A 379 1.75 -20.37 -11.65
CA GLU A 379 0.52 -20.16 -12.42
C GLU A 379 0.81 -19.74 -13.86
N ALA A 380 1.85 -18.93 -14.08
CA ALA A 380 2.29 -18.56 -15.42
C ALA A 380 2.81 -19.77 -16.22
N GLY A 381 3.53 -20.69 -15.56
CA GLY A 381 3.97 -21.95 -16.16
C GLY A 381 2.81 -22.89 -16.49
N GLU A 382 1.84 -23.05 -15.59
CA GLU A 382 0.61 -23.81 -15.86
C GLU A 382 -0.19 -23.23 -17.03
N MET A 383 -0.26 -21.89 -17.11
CA MET A 383 -0.86 -21.21 -18.25
C MET A 383 -0.10 -21.52 -19.56
N ALA A 384 1.23 -21.44 -19.56
CA ALA A 384 2.05 -21.73 -20.73
C ALA A 384 1.81 -23.16 -21.24
N ASP A 385 1.76 -24.15 -20.34
CA ASP A 385 1.48 -25.54 -20.67
C ASP A 385 0.05 -25.72 -21.22
N MET A 386 -0.96 -25.15 -20.54
CA MET A 386 -2.37 -25.24 -20.97
C MET A 386 -2.60 -24.67 -22.38
N PHE A 387 -1.92 -23.56 -22.71
CA PHE A 387 -1.99 -22.94 -24.04
C PHE A 387 -1.00 -23.55 -25.05
N LYS A 388 -0.27 -24.61 -24.67
CA LYS A 388 0.72 -25.31 -25.51
C LYS A 388 1.80 -24.39 -26.05
N MET A 389 2.23 -23.44 -25.23
CA MET A 389 3.37 -22.59 -25.55
C MET A 389 4.67 -23.42 -25.53
N PRO A 390 5.73 -23.00 -26.24
CA PRO A 390 7.00 -23.72 -26.24
C PRO A 390 7.58 -23.83 -24.82
N LEU A 391 7.86 -25.05 -24.37
CA LEU A 391 8.54 -25.33 -23.10
C LEU A 391 9.65 -26.36 -23.38
N PRO A 392 10.88 -26.15 -22.87
CA PRO A 392 11.97 -27.12 -22.99
C PRO A 392 11.61 -28.49 -22.43
N GLU A 393 11.98 -29.57 -23.09
CA GLU A 393 11.69 -30.95 -22.65
C GLU A 393 12.33 -31.26 -21.28
N GLY A 394 13.53 -30.71 -21.07
CA GLY A 394 14.29 -30.83 -19.82
C GLY A 394 13.88 -29.87 -18.71
N LEU A 395 12.84 -29.05 -18.91
CA LEU A 395 12.32 -28.15 -17.88
C LEU A 395 11.59 -28.92 -16.79
N ARG A 396 11.90 -28.60 -15.53
CA ARG A 396 11.11 -28.98 -14.36
C ARG A 396 10.81 -27.75 -13.51
N MET A 397 9.54 -27.57 -13.20
CA MET A 397 9.07 -26.52 -12.31
C MET A 397 8.94 -27.09 -10.90
N ILE A 398 9.59 -26.46 -9.93
CA ILE A 398 9.44 -26.74 -8.50
C ILE A 398 8.59 -25.65 -7.90
N LYS A 399 7.47 -26.03 -7.30
CA LYS A 399 6.55 -25.09 -6.67
C LYS A 399 7.04 -24.74 -5.26
N VAL A 400 7.14 -23.45 -4.96
CA VAL A 400 7.42 -22.94 -3.60
C VAL A 400 6.30 -22.01 -3.14
N PRO A 401 6.03 -21.88 -1.82
CA PRO A 401 4.89 -21.10 -1.33
C PRO A 401 5.07 -19.60 -1.58
N CYS A 402 6.33 -19.18 -1.66
CA CYS A 402 6.79 -17.89 -2.09
C CYS A 402 8.27 -18.05 -2.47
N ALA A 403 8.78 -17.17 -3.33
CA ALA A 403 10.21 -17.15 -3.64
C ALA A 403 11.08 -16.96 -2.37
N GLY A 404 10.53 -16.33 -1.32
CA GLY A 404 11.20 -16.17 -0.04
C GLY A 404 11.57 -17.47 0.68
N LYS A 405 10.98 -18.62 0.29
CA LYS A 405 11.33 -19.96 0.80
C LYS A 405 12.51 -20.61 0.06
N ILE A 406 12.95 -20.03 -1.06
CA ILE A 406 14.04 -20.62 -1.86
C ILE A 406 15.33 -20.41 -1.10
N ASP A 407 15.85 -21.51 -0.55
CA ASP A 407 17.11 -21.52 0.16
C ASP A 407 18.30 -21.48 -0.81
N LEU A 408 19.42 -20.92 -0.35
CA LEU A 408 20.67 -20.97 -1.09
C LEU A 408 21.11 -22.43 -1.29
N ASP A 409 20.90 -23.28 -0.29
CA ASP A 409 21.24 -24.70 -0.36
C ASP A 409 20.46 -25.43 -1.45
N TYR A 410 19.22 -25.02 -1.75
CA TYR A 410 18.46 -25.63 -2.84
C TYR A 410 19.08 -25.34 -4.20
N ILE A 411 19.53 -24.09 -4.39
CA ILE A 411 20.15 -23.64 -5.64
C ILE A 411 21.48 -24.39 -5.84
N LEU A 412 22.31 -24.45 -4.80
CA LEU A 412 23.62 -25.10 -4.89
C LEU A 412 23.48 -26.62 -5.03
N ASN A 413 22.61 -27.27 -4.24
CA ASN A 413 22.37 -28.71 -4.34
C ASN A 413 21.74 -29.11 -5.68
N ALA A 414 20.95 -28.23 -6.32
CA ALA A 414 20.44 -28.48 -7.66
C ALA A 414 21.59 -28.56 -8.69
N PHE A 415 22.59 -27.68 -8.62
CA PHE A 415 23.79 -27.77 -9.47
C PHE A 415 24.59 -29.06 -9.20
N VAL A 416 24.81 -29.41 -7.92
CA VAL A 416 25.48 -30.66 -7.52
C VAL A 416 24.71 -31.89 -8.00
N SER A 417 23.38 -31.82 -8.02
CA SER A 417 22.50 -32.88 -8.52
C SER A 417 22.42 -32.90 -10.06
N GLY A 418 23.11 -31.96 -10.74
CA GLY A 418 23.31 -31.95 -12.17
C GLY A 418 22.44 -30.98 -12.96
N ALA A 419 21.76 -30.01 -12.33
CA ALA A 419 21.09 -28.96 -13.11
C ALA A 419 22.10 -28.26 -14.05
N ASP A 420 21.75 -28.14 -15.32
CA ASP A 420 22.55 -27.43 -16.32
C ASP A 420 22.25 -25.93 -16.31
N GLY A 421 21.02 -25.57 -15.91
CA GLY A 421 20.57 -24.21 -15.67
C GLY A 421 19.45 -24.14 -14.63
N ILE A 422 19.45 -23.07 -13.83
CA ILE A 422 18.47 -22.81 -12.76
C ILE A 422 17.82 -21.45 -12.96
N MET A 423 16.51 -21.37 -12.75
CA MET A 423 15.74 -20.13 -12.73
C MET A 423 15.06 -19.99 -11.37
N VAL A 424 15.22 -18.83 -10.74
CA VAL A 424 14.46 -18.43 -9.56
C VAL A 424 13.42 -17.41 -10.02
N MET A 425 12.15 -17.82 -10.04
CA MET A 425 11.06 -17.06 -10.64
C MET A 425 10.08 -16.59 -9.57
N ALA A 426 10.00 -15.27 -9.40
CA ALA A 426 9.28 -14.62 -8.31
C ALA A 426 8.23 -13.62 -8.83
N CYS A 427 7.51 -12.96 -7.92
CA CYS A 427 6.69 -11.79 -8.27
C CYS A 427 7.59 -10.64 -8.71
N HIS A 428 7.10 -9.75 -9.57
CA HIS A 428 7.82 -8.52 -9.91
C HIS A 428 8.22 -7.72 -8.65
N PRO A 429 9.36 -6.99 -8.68
CA PRO A 429 9.69 -6.02 -7.65
C PRO A 429 8.49 -5.11 -7.34
N GLY A 430 8.25 -4.84 -6.06
CA GLY A 430 7.09 -4.07 -5.59
C GLY A 430 5.74 -4.80 -5.60
N ASN A 431 5.63 -6.01 -6.18
CA ASN A 431 4.37 -6.75 -6.31
C ASN A 431 4.36 -8.07 -5.53
N CYS A 432 5.22 -8.23 -4.52
CA CYS A 432 5.29 -9.48 -3.77
C CYS A 432 4.09 -9.60 -2.82
N LYS A 433 3.33 -10.69 -2.95
CA LYS A 433 2.26 -11.02 -1.99
C LYS A 433 2.74 -11.14 -0.55
N SER A 434 4.00 -11.50 -0.35
CA SER A 434 4.61 -11.65 0.99
C SER A 434 5.50 -10.46 1.37
N GLU A 435 5.27 -9.29 0.77
CA GLU A 435 6.06 -8.05 0.89
C GLU A 435 7.48 -8.17 0.32
N ASN A 436 8.31 -9.00 0.94
CA ASN A 436 9.75 -9.02 0.70
C ASN A 436 10.26 -10.35 0.14
N GLY A 437 9.38 -11.32 -0.13
CA GLY A 437 9.80 -12.66 -0.54
C GLY A 437 10.64 -12.70 -1.82
N ASN A 438 10.32 -11.87 -2.80
CA ASN A 438 11.12 -11.72 -4.02
C ASN A 438 12.47 -11.03 -3.75
N THR A 439 12.50 -10.02 -2.87
CA THR A 439 13.72 -9.31 -2.47
C THR A 439 14.72 -10.25 -1.78
N PHE A 440 14.26 -11.03 -0.79
CA PHE A 440 15.11 -12.03 -0.12
C PHE A 440 15.63 -13.09 -1.10
N ALA A 441 14.77 -13.58 -2.01
CA ALA A 441 15.19 -14.53 -3.04
C ALA A 441 16.26 -13.93 -3.97
N GLN A 442 16.10 -12.66 -4.37
CA GLN A 442 17.08 -11.97 -5.21
C GLN A 442 18.43 -11.82 -4.50
N TRP A 443 18.44 -11.51 -3.20
CA TRP A 443 19.67 -11.47 -2.40
C TRP A 443 20.38 -12.83 -2.37
N ARG A 444 19.63 -13.92 -2.12
CA ARG A 444 20.23 -15.27 -2.14
C ARG A 444 20.74 -15.69 -3.52
N VAL A 445 20.06 -15.29 -4.59
CA VAL A 445 20.58 -15.50 -5.96
C VAL A 445 21.88 -14.71 -6.19
N ASN A 446 21.96 -13.48 -5.68
CA ASN A 446 23.21 -12.70 -5.74
C ASN A 446 24.34 -13.36 -4.93
N ASP A 447 24.03 -13.99 -3.80
CA ASP A 447 24.99 -14.76 -3.01
C ASP A 447 25.44 -16.02 -3.75
N ALA A 448 24.49 -16.75 -4.35
CA ALA A 448 24.78 -17.90 -5.20
C ALA A 448 25.71 -17.53 -6.36
N TYR A 449 25.49 -16.40 -7.03
CA TYR A 449 26.38 -15.93 -8.10
C TYR A 449 27.83 -15.77 -7.64
N ARG A 450 28.05 -15.20 -6.44
CA ARG A 450 29.39 -15.02 -5.88
C ARG A 450 30.06 -16.38 -5.64
N MET A 451 29.33 -17.32 -5.05
CA MET A 451 29.83 -18.68 -4.79
C MET A 451 30.10 -19.46 -6.08
N MET A 452 29.24 -19.31 -7.10
CA MET A 452 29.44 -19.94 -8.42
C MET A 452 30.73 -19.46 -9.08
N GLU A 453 31.00 -18.15 -9.04
CA GLU A 453 32.21 -17.57 -9.62
C GLU A 453 33.48 -18.06 -8.92
N GLU A 454 33.46 -18.17 -7.59
CA GLU A 454 34.58 -18.69 -6.79
C GLU A 454 34.95 -20.14 -7.15
N VAL A 455 33.97 -20.96 -7.53
CA VAL A 455 34.19 -22.36 -7.97
C VAL A 455 34.36 -22.51 -9.49
N GLY A 456 34.36 -21.40 -10.24
CA GLY A 456 34.54 -21.38 -11.68
C GLY A 456 33.32 -21.81 -12.50
N LEU A 457 32.11 -21.75 -11.92
CA LEU A 457 30.85 -22.02 -12.62
C LEU A 457 30.30 -20.73 -13.24
N GLU A 458 29.84 -20.81 -14.49
CA GLU A 458 29.36 -19.64 -15.23
C GLU A 458 28.06 -19.09 -14.62
N LYS A 459 28.09 -17.81 -14.23
CA LYS A 459 26.94 -17.09 -13.64
C LYS A 459 25.66 -17.20 -14.47
N ASP A 460 25.82 -17.24 -15.79
CA ASP A 460 24.75 -17.32 -16.78
C ASP A 460 23.90 -18.60 -16.70
N ARG A 461 24.33 -19.60 -15.91
CA ARG A 461 23.56 -20.81 -15.58
C ARG A 461 22.52 -20.61 -14.48
N LEU A 462 22.50 -19.45 -13.82
CA LEU A 462 21.47 -19.09 -12.84
C LEU A 462 20.84 -17.75 -13.26
N CYS A 463 19.53 -17.61 -13.12
CA CYS A 463 18.88 -16.31 -13.26
C CYS A 463 17.77 -16.09 -12.24
N PHE A 464 17.57 -14.82 -11.86
CA PHE A 464 16.40 -14.37 -11.11
C PHE A 464 15.48 -13.60 -12.05
N VAL A 465 14.20 -13.95 -12.07
CA VAL A 465 13.23 -13.31 -12.96
C VAL A 465 11.92 -12.99 -12.24
N GLY A 466 11.43 -11.77 -12.44
CA GLY A 466 10.09 -11.36 -12.00
C GLY A 466 9.03 -11.73 -13.04
N THR A 467 7.92 -12.29 -12.56
CA THR A 467 6.75 -12.67 -13.35
C THR A 467 5.46 -12.31 -12.63
N ALA A 468 4.36 -12.22 -13.37
CA ALA A 468 2.99 -12.23 -12.86
C ALA A 468 2.26 -13.51 -13.31
N SER A 469 1.19 -13.89 -12.60
CA SER A 469 0.43 -15.12 -12.86
C SER A 469 -0.18 -15.21 -14.27
N ASN A 470 -0.42 -14.06 -14.91
CA ASN A 470 -0.98 -13.98 -16.26
C ASN A 470 0.09 -13.94 -17.37
N MET A 471 1.37 -14.15 -17.05
CA MET A 471 2.48 -14.02 -18.01
C MET A 471 2.91 -15.36 -18.62
N GLY A 472 1.98 -16.20 -19.10
CA GLY A 472 2.33 -17.49 -19.71
C GLY A 472 3.31 -17.38 -20.89
N SER A 473 3.10 -16.40 -21.79
CA SER A 473 4.02 -16.15 -22.92
C SER A 473 5.39 -15.66 -22.46
N GLY A 474 5.43 -14.83 -21.42
CA GLY A 474 6.67 -14.38 -20.78
C GLY A 474 7.43 -15.56 -20.17
N PHE A 475 6.74 -16.41 -19.40
CA PHE A 475 7.31 -17.62 -18.80
C PHE A 475 7.94 -18.52 -19.87
N SER A 476 7.18 -18.87 -20.91
CA SER A 476 7.66 -19.68 -22.05
C SER A 476 8.91 -19.08 -22.70
N SER A 477 8.91 -17.76 -22.95
CA SER A 477 10.07 -17.08 -23.54
C SER A 477 11.30 -17.18 -22.65
N ILE A 478 11.16 -16.96 -21.34
CA ILE A 478 12.26 -17.02 -20.36
C ILE A 478 12.90 -18.41 -20.34
N VAL A 479 12.09 -19.48 -20.25
CA VAL A 479 12.64 -20.85 -20.14
C VAL A 479 13.29 -21.32 -21.45
N VAL A 480 12.76 -20.90 -22.61
CA VAL A 480 13.35 -21.18 -23.93
C VAL A 480 14.67 -20.42 -24.10
N ASP A 481 14.72 -19.15 -23.69
CA ASP A 481 15.96 -18.37 -23.70
C ASP A 481 17.03 -18.98 -22.79
N MET A 482 16.62 -19.55 -21.65
CA MET A 482 17.51 -20.28 -20.76
C MET A 482 18.07 -21.54 -21.44
N GLU A 483 17.22 -22.35 -22.09
CA GLU A 483 17.67 -23.53 -22.84
C GLU A 483 18.69 -23.17 -23.91
N LYS A 484 18.42 -22.12 -24.69
CA LYS A 484 19.34 -21.63 -25.72
C LYS A 484 20.69 -21.23 -25.11
N ARG A 485 20.67 -20.46 -24.02
CA ARG A 485 21.88 -20.03 -23.32
C ARG A 485 22.70 -21.22 -22.81
N ILE A 486 22.05 -22.22 -22.22
CA ILE A 486 22.75 -23.42 -21.75
C ILE A 486 23.32 -24.25 -22.90
N ASN A 487 22.64 -24.33 -24.04
CA ASN A 487 23.18 -24.97 -25.24
C ASN A 487 24.43 -24.26 -25.77
N GLU A 488 24.50 -22.93 -25.66
CA GLU A 488 25.69 -22.14 -26.05
C GLU A 488 26.86 -22.33 -25.07
N LEU A 489 26.59 -22.42 -23.76
CA LEU A 489 27.60 -22.66 -22.72
C LEU A 489 28.07 -24.13 -22.68
N GLY A 490 27.24 -25.05 -23.15
CA GLY A 490 27.40 -26.49 -22.94
C GLY A 490 26.88 -26.96 -21.58
N LEU A 491 26.74 -28.28 -21.45
CA LEU A 491 26.26 -28.93 -20.23
C LEU A 491 27.17 -28.63 -19.03
N SER A 492 26.59 -28.70 -17.82
CA SER A 492 27.29 -28.33 -16.59
C SER A 492 28.59 -29.13 -16.40
N PRO A 493 29.69 -28.47 -15.99
CA PRO A 493 30.98 -29.11 -15.74
C PRO A 493 31.04 -29.87 -14.40
N LEU A 494 30.03 -29.73 -13.53
CA LEU A 494 29.97 -30.37 -12.20
C LEU A 494 29.52 -31.84 -12.22
N LYS A 495 29.52 -32.48 -13.39
CA LYS A 495 29.16 -33.90 -13.56
C LYS A 495 30.27 -34.85 -13.15
#